data_AF-F2TV96-F1
#
_entry.id   AF-F2TV96-F1
#
_cell.length_a   1.000
_cell.length_b   1.000
_cell.length_c   1.000
_cell.angle_alpha   90.00
_cell.angle_beta   90.00
_cell.angle_gamma   90.00
#
_symmetry.space_group_name_H-M   'P 1'
#
loop_
_entity.id
_entity.type
_entity.pdbx_description
1 polymer ?
#
loop_
_entity_poly.entity_id
_entity_poly.type
_entity_poly.pdbx_seq_one_letter_code
_entity_poly.pdbx_strand_id
1 'polypeptide(L)'
;MRYIVECDGDTLLARYLGMYRITVHEKETYMVVMNSIRPVGIPTHRLYDLKGSKVDRKASDKERAKDLPCLKDIDFEEAQERLYLGGDTETFKETLKRDVQFLEKHNLMDYSLLVAIHDCNEQVALCERVCVFVRHAAFLYPHSSSPCPAVCCSATTRNMQTPGEIDRDVDVYHVGPHAKDLKADPKRLYFIGIIDVLTVYSTRKRAAHAAKTAKHGARAEISTVKPDQYAKRLLEFVSSMLA
;
A
#
# COMPACT_ATOMS: atom_id res chain seq x y z
N MET A 1 5.39 -6.35 21.26
CA MET A 1 4.05 -6.66 21.83
C MET A 1 3.42 -5.49 22.55
N ARG A 2 4.12 -4.74 23.43
CA ARG A 2 3.53 -3.58 24.16
C ARG A 2 2.86 -2.54 23.23
N TYR A 3 3.56 -2.08 22.19
CA TYR A 3 3.03 -1.08 21.26
C TYR A 3 1.71 -1.50 20.59
N ILE A 4 1.63 -2.74 20.09
CA ILE A 4 0.43 -3.27 19.42
C ILE A 4 -0.77 -3.32 20.38
N VAL A 5 -0.55 -3.64 21.66
CA VAL A 5 -1.60 -3.65 22.68
C VAL A 5 -2.02 -2.22 23.05
N GLU A 6 -1.07 -1.30 23.17
CA GLU A 6 -1.34 0.11 23.49
C GLU A 6 -2.17 0.81 22.40
N CYS A 7 -2.01 0.43 21.14
CA CYS A 7 -2.78 0.97 20.03
C CYS A 7 -3.98 0.11 19.61
N ASP A 8 -4.32 -0.94 20.37
CA ASP A 8 -5.40 -1.89 20.03
C ASP A 8 -5.33 -2.45 18.59
N GLY A 9 -4.11 -2.62 18.07
CA GLY A 9 -3.87 -3.04 16.68
C GLY A 9 -4.16 -1.99 15.60
N ASP A 10 -4.59 -0.77 15.96
CA ASP A 10 -4.73 0.39 15.08
C ASP A 10 -3.34 1.02 14.79
N THR A 11 -2.68 0.46 13.79
CA THR A 11 -1.33 0.82 13.35
C THR A 11 -1.16 0.51 11.87
N LEU A 12 -0.38 1.34 11.18
CA LEU A 12 0.07 1.14 9.80
C LEU A 12 1.30 0.23 9.72
N LEU A 13 1.92 -0.13 10.84
CA LEU A 13 3.11 -0.98 10.85
C LEU A 13 2.81 -2.40 10.34
N ALA A 14 3.79 -2.98 9.63
CA ALA A 14 3.71 -4.36 9.16
C ALA A 14 3.37 -5.34 10.30
N ARG A 15 2.27 -6.08 10.14
CA ARG A 15 1.84 -7.12 11.09
C ARG A 15 2.65 -8.40 10.88
N TYR A 16 3.65 -8.63 11.72
CA TYR A 16 4.46 -9.85 11.72
C TYR A 16 3.67 -11.03 12.29
N LEU A 17 3.48 -12.05 11.47
CA LEU A 17 2.74 -13.28 11.82
C LEU A 17 3.68 -14.39 12.33
N GLY A 18 4.93 -14.38 11.88
CA GLY A 18 5.90 -15.37 12.32
C GLY A 18 7.30 -15.10 11.78
N MET A 19 8.29 -15.66 12.47
CA MET A 19 9.68 -15.67 12.04
C MET A 19 10.20 -17.11 12.09
N TYR A 20 10.80 -17.54 10.99
CA TYR A 20 11.21 -18.91 10.76
C TYR A 20 12.69 -18.95 10.38
N ARG A 21 13.37 -20.01 10.80
CA ARG A 21 14.70 -20.37 10.33
C ARG A 21 14.61 -21.72 9.64
N ILE A 22 15.00 -21.77 8.38
CA ILE A 22 15.02 -22.98 7.57
C ILE A 22 16.48 -23.33 7.29
N THR A 23 16.87 -24.57 7.54
CA THR A 23 18.23 -25.05 7.27
C THR A 23 18.19 -26.14 6.20
N VAL A 24 18.84 -25.89 5.06
CA VAL A 24 18.93 -26.84 3.94
C VAL A 24 20.39 -26.96 3.53
N HIS A 25 20.94 -28.18 3.50
CA HIS A 25 22.36 -28.43 3.22
C HIS A 25 23.30 -27.51 4.03
N GLU A 26 23.08 -27.43 5.36
CA GLU A 26 23.84 -26.58 6.29
C GLU A 26 23.74 -25.06 6.04
N LYS A 27 22.97 -24.63 5.04
CA LYS A 27 22.69 -23.22 4.78
C LYS A 27 21.45 -22.79 5.52
N GLU A 28 21.61 -21.85 6.45
CA GLU A 28 20.50 -21.23 7.15
C GLU A 28 19.88 -20.10 6.30
N THR A 29 18.55 -20.08 6.23
CA THR A 29 17.75 -19.03 5.61
C THR A 29 16.69 -18.57 6.62
N TYR A 30 16.59 -17.25 6.80
CA TYR A 30 15.65 -16.62 7.72
C TYR A 30 14.46 -16.07 6.94
N MET A 31 13.25 -16.37 7.38
CA MET A 31 12.02 -15.92 6.74
C MET A 31 11.13 -15.22 7.76
N VAL A 32 10.59 -14.08 7.37
CA VAL A 32 9.60 -13.35 8.16
C VAL A 32 8.31 -13.34 7.36
N VAL A 33 7.22 -13.78 8.00
CA VAL A 33 5.87 -13.78 7.41
C VAL A 33 5.10 -12.61 8.00
N MET A 34 4.46 -11.81 7.15
CA MET A 34 3.69 -10.63 7.53
C MET A 34 2.45 -10.49 6.65
N ASN A 35 1.45 -9.73 7.12
CA ASN A 35 0.29 -9.39 6.29
C ASN A 35 0.72 -8.59 5.05
N SER A 36 0.11 -8.92 3.90
CA SER A 36 0.22 -8.11 2.69
C SER A 36 -0.54 -6.80 2.86
N ILE A 37 0.08 -5.68 2.47
CA ILE A 37 -0.60 -4.39 2.35
C ILE A 37 -1.55 -4.37 1.15
N ARG A 38 -1.23 -5.12 0.10
CA ARG A 38 -2.15 -5.28 -1.02
C ARG A 38 -3.30 -6.19 -0.60
N PRO A 39 -4.56 -5.75 -0.78
CA PRO A 39 -5.74 -6.53 -0.47
C PRO A 39 -5.83 -7.78 -1.34
N VAL A 40 -6.49 -8.81 -0.82
CA VAL A 40 -6.79 -10.03 -1.58
C VAL A 40 -8.13 -9.82 -2.30
N GLY A 41 -8.21 -10.12 -3.58
CA GLY A 41 -9.46 -10.01 -4.35
C GLY A 41 -9.82 -8.59 -4.83
N ILE A 42 -9.06 -7.56 -4.43
CA ILE A 42 -9.22 -6.18 -4.92
C ILE A 42 -8.01 -5.82 -5.80
N PRO A 43 -8.21 -5.56 -7.12
CA PRO A 43 -7.11 -5.21 -8.03
C PRO A 43 -6.39 -3.92 -7.62
N THR A 44 -5.08 -3.96 -7.48
CA THR A 44 -4.28 -2.74 -7.30
C THR A 44 -3.96 -2.15 -8.66
N HIS A 45 -4.33 -0.88 -8.89
CA HIS A 45 -4.09 -0.19 -10.16
C HIS A 45 -2.82 0.66 -10.11
N ARG A 46 -2.50 1.22 -8.94
CA ARG A 46 -1.26 1.99 -8.72
C ARG A 46 -0.61 1.62 -7.40
N LEU A 47 0.71 1.62 -7.39
CA LEU A 47 1.52 1.26 -6.24
C LEU A 47 2.69 2.25 -6.09
N TYR A 48 2.81 2.84 -4.90
CA TYR A 48 3.88 3.79 -4.58
C TYR A 48 4.64 3.37 -3.33
N ASP A 49 5.97 3.32 -3.40
CA ASP A 49 6.89 3.24 -2.26
C ASP A 49 7.42 4.65 -1.97
N LEU A 50 7.09 5.21 -0.81
CA LEU A 50 7.35 6.62 -0.49
C LEU A 50 8.22 6.77 0.77
N LYS A 51 9.25 7.61 0.72
CA LYS A 51 10.20 7.86 1.83
C LYS A 51 10.34 9.33 2.22
N GLY A 52 9.71 10.23 1.48
CA GLY A 52 9.84 11.67 1.57
C GLY A 52 11.22 12.19 1.16
N SER A 53 11.93 11.49 0.27
CA SER A 53 13.27 11.91 -0.19
C SER A 53 13.31 11.97 -1.71
N LYS A 54 14.32 12.63 -2.30
CA LYS A 54 14.42 12.81 -3.76
C LYS A 54 15.53 11.99 -4.40
N VAL A 55 16.63 11.71 -3.68
CA VAL A 55 17.78 10.99 -4.25
C VAL A 55 17.46 9.50 -4.45
N ASP A 56 17.58 9.03 -5.70
CA ASP A 56 17.25 7.65 -6.13
C ASP A 56 15.77 7.25 -5.92
N ARG A 57 14.89 8.26 -5.90
CA ARG A 57 13.45 8.12 -5.64
C ARG A 57 12.59 8.28 -6.89
N LYS A 58 13.10 7.82 -8.03
CA LYS A 58 12.37 7.58 -9.28
C LYS A 58 12.38 6.08 -9.62
N ALA A 59 11.30 5.55 -10.16
CA ALA A 59 11.25 4.18 -10.66
C ALA A 59 12.17 4.00 -11.87
N SER A 60 12.85 2.86 -11.94
CA SER A 60 13.71 2.52 -13.08
C SER A 60 12.88 2.12 -14.29
N ASP A 61 13.43 2.21 -15.50
CA ASP A 61 12.73 1.80 -16.72
C ASP A 61 12.32 0.32 -16.68
N LYS A 62 13.15 -0.53 -16.06
CA LYS A 62 12.82 -1.95 -15.83
C LYS A 62 11.62 -2.12 -14.90
N GLU A 63 11.49 -1.28 -13.87
CA GLU A 63 10.33 -1.33 -12.97
C GLU A 63 9.07 -0.85 -13.68
N ARG A 64 9.19 0.25 -14.43
CA ARG A 64 8.10 0.86 -15.21
C ARG A 64 7.53 -0.03 -16.31
N ALA A 65 8.32 -1.00 -16.78
CA ALA A 65 7.90 -1.96 -17.81
C ALA A 65 7.00 -3.10 -17.28
N LYS A 66 6.81 -3.22 -15.96
CA LYS A 66 5.93 -4.23 -15.36
C LYS A 66 4.47 -3.82 -15.50
N ASP A 67 3.56 -4.81 -15.45
CA ASP A 67 2.11 -4.58 -15.46
C ASP A 67 1.64 -3.69 -14.30
N LEU A 68 2.24 -3.88 -13.11
CA LEU A 68 2.03 -3.04 -11.94
C LEU A 68 3.40 -2.54 -11.42
N PRO A 69 3.88 -1.38 -11.89
CA PRO A 69 5.16 -0.84 -11.46
C PRO A 69 5.07 -0.29 -10.04
N CYS A 70 6.09 -0.53 -9.22
CA CYS A 70 6.24 0.15 -7.93
C CYS A 70 6.92 1.52 -8.14
N LEU A 71 6.08 2.56 -8.19
CA LEU A 71 6.50 3.95 -8.38
C LEU A 71 7.04 4.55 -7.07
N LYS A 72 7.77 5.65 -7.16
CA LYS A 72 8.42 6.30 -6.01
C LYS A 72 8.03 7.77 -5.87
N ASP A 73 8.68 8.48 -4.95
CA ASP A 73 8.38 9.86 -4.55
C ASP A 73 8.35 10.83 -5.73
N ILE A 74 9.37 10.81 -6.61
CA ILE A 74 9.43 11.70 -7.77
C ILE A 74 8.31 11.36 -8.75
N ASP A 75 8.02 10.08 -8.95
CA ASP A 75 6.94 9.65 -9.85
C ASP A 75 5.56 10.09 -9.34
N PHE A 76 5.37 10.09 -8.02
CA PHE A 76 4.16 10.57 -7.35
C PHE A 76 4.00 12.08 -7.51
N GLU A 77 5.07 12.85 -7.31
CA GLU A 77 5.09 14.31 -7.49
C GLU A 77 4.87 14.72 -8.96
N GLU A 78 5.56 14.08 -9.91
CA GLU A 78 5.42 14.34 -11.35
C GLU A 78 4.01 14.03 -11.87
N ALA A 79 3.36 12.99 -11.32
CA ALA A 79 1.98 12.65 -11.62
C ALA A 79 0.96 13.63 -11.00
N GLN A 80 1.41 14.55 -10.13
CA GLN A 80 0.57 15.44 -9.32
C GLN A 80 -0.50 14.67 -8.54
N GLU A 81 -0.17 13.46 -8.08
CA GLU A 81 -1.12 12.60 -7.38
C GLU A 81 -1.46 13.15 -5.99
N ARG A 82 -2.69 12.88 -5.55
CA ARG A 82 -3.20 13.27 -4.23
C ARG A 82 -4.02 12.14 -3.62
N LEU A 83 -3.99 12.03 -2.29
CA LEU A 83 -4.78 11.07 -1.54
C LEU A 83 -6.00 11.77 -0.94
N TYR A 84 -7.18 11.30 -1.30
CA TYR A 84 -8.46 11.86 -0.86
C TYR A 84 -9.07 10.94 0.19
N LEU A 85 -8.64 11.12 1.45
CA LEU A 85 -9.08 10.26 2.56
C LEU A 85 -10.38 10.76 3.22
N GLY A 86 -10.90 11.92 2.81
CA GLY A 86 -12.16 12.47 3.31
C GLY A 86 -12.12 12.73 4.83
N GLY A 87 -13.11 12.21 5.55
CA GLY A 87 -13.23 12.35 7.00
C GLY A 87 -12.12 11.66 7.81
N ASP A 88 -11.42 10.70 7.21
CA ASP A 88 -10.39 9.91 7.91
C ASP A 88 -8.99 10.54 7.83
N THR A 89 -8.85 11.69 7.17
CA THR A 89 -7.55 12.37 6.96
C THR A 89 -6.84 12.66 8.28
N GLU A 90 -7.55 13.20 9.28
CA GLU A 90 -6.93 13.55 10.57
C GLU A 90 -6.60 12.29 11.39
N THR A 91 -7.50 11.30 11.43
CA THR A 91 -7.25 10.00 12.07
C THR A 91 -6.02 9.31 11.47
N PHE A 92 -5.90 9.31 10.15
CA PHE A 92 -4.74 8.76 9.44
C PHE A 92 -3.44 9.49 9.82
N LYS A 93 -3.44 10.83 9.85
CA LYS A 93 -2.27 11.61 10.26
C LYS A 93 -1.85 11.30 11.69
N GLU A 94 -2.80 11.16 12.61
CA GLU A 94 -2.53 10.82 14.01
C GLU A 94 -1.91 9.43 14.15
N THR A 95 -2.48 8.42 13.48
CA THR A 95 -1.94 7.05 13.49
C THR A 95 -0.55 7.00 12.87
N LEU A 96 -0.36 7.64 11.71
CA LEU A 96 0.95 7.72 11.06
C LEU A 96 1.99 8.39 11.95
N LYS A 97 1.63 9.50 12.61
CA LYS A 97 2.52 10.22 13.52
C LYS A 97 2.93 9.33 14.71
N ARG A 98 1.98 8.62 15.30
CA ARG A 98 2.20 7.68 16.40
C ARG A 98 3.17 6.56 16.00
N ASP A 99 2.94 5.94 14.85
CA ASP A 99 3.79 4.86 14.32
C ASP A 99 5.21 5.35 14.00
N VAL A 100 5.32 6.51 13.34
CA VAL A 100 6.62 7.11 13.02
C VAL A 100 7.40 7.48 14.29
N GLN A 101 6.74 8.02 15.31
CA GLN A 101 7.37 8.29 16.61
C GLN A 101 7.86 7.02 17.31
N PHE A 102 7.10 5.92 17.20
CA PHE A 102 7.54 4.61 17.68
C PHE A 102 8.81 4.15 16.95
N LEU A 103 8.85 4.23 15.63
CA LEU A 103 10.02 3.87 14.82
C LEU A 103 11.25 4.72 15.16
N GLU A 104 11.06 6.04 15.30
CA GLU A 104 12.11 6.99 15.69
C GLU A 104 12.72 6.62 17.06
N LYS A 105 11.87 6.35 18.06
CA LYS A 105 12.30 5.95 19.41
C LYS A 105 13.15 4.68 19.41
N HIS A 106 12.91 3.79 18.45
CA HIS A 106 13.68 2.56 18.25
C HIS A 106 14.88 2.72 17.31
N ASN A 107 15.23 3.95 16.91
CA ASN A 107 16.29 4.28 15.96
C ASN A 107 16.14 3.54 14.62
N LEU A 108 14.90 3.32 14.19
CA LEU A 108 14.61 2.69 12.91
C LEU A 108 14.55 3.75 11.81
N MET A 109 14.98 3.39 10.61
CA MET A 109 15.06 4.30 9.46
C MET A 109 14.89 3.53 8.14
N ASP A 110 14.97 4.25 7.02
CA ASP A 110 14.89 3.68 5.66
C ASP A 110 13.58 2.90 5.39
N TYR A 111 12.55 3.04 6.23
CA TYR A 111 11.21 2.45 6.04
C TYR A 111 10.39 3.25 5.04
N SER A 112 9.54 2.58 4.24
CA SER A 112 8.68 3.25 3.25
C SER A 112 7.23 3.25 3.71
N LEU A 113 6.48 4.28 3.32
CA LEU A 113 5.02 4.20 3.27
C LEU A 113 4.63 3.61 1.91
N LEU A 114 4.08 2.39 1.92
CA LEU A 114 3.55 1.74 0.73
C LEU A 114 2.09 2.16 0.56
N VAL A 115 1.75 2.70 -0.61
CA VAL A 115 0.41 3.15 -0.96
C VAL A 115 -0.06 2.37 -2.18
N ALA A 116 -1.07 1.53 -1.99
CA ALA A 116 -1.78 0.84 -3.05
C ALA A 116 -3.12 1.53 -3.30
N ILE A 117 -3.39 1.89 -4.55
CA ILE A 117 -4.61 2.59 -4.98
C ILE A 117 -5.40 1.65 -5.88
N HIS A 118 -6.66 1.50 -5.56
CA HIS A 118 -7.65 0.81 -6.38
C HIS A 118 -8.64 1.82 -6.94
N ASP A 119 -8.77 1.93 -8.26
CA ASP A 119 -9.78 2.75 -8.92
C ASP A 119 -11.08 1.94 -9.15
N CYS A 120 -12.15 2.31 -8.45
CA CYS A 120 -13.44 1.62 -8.48
C CYS A 120 -14.14 1.72 -9.85
N ASN A 121 -13.81 2.71 -10.68
CA ASN A 121 -14.43 2.88 -11.99
C ASN A 121 -14.04 1.78 -12.99
N GLU A 122 -12.82 1.25 -12.89
CA GLU A 122 -12.32 0.28 -13.88
C GLU A 122 -12.95 -1.10 -13.68
N GLN A 123 -13.35 -1.44 -12.45
CA GLN A 123 -14.13 -2.65 -12.16
C GLN A 123 -15.56 -2.57 -12.72
N VAL A 124 -16.21 -1.40 -12.66
CA VAL A 124 -17.54 -1.20 -13.25
C VAL A 124 -17.48 -1.38 -14.77
N ALA A 125 -16.45 -0.85 -15.44
CA ALA A 125 -16.28 -0.98 -16.88
C ALA A 125 -16.02 -2.43 -17.35
N LEU A 126 -15.25 -3.22 -16.59
CA LEU A 126 -15.06 -4.65 -16.88
C LEU A 126 -16.35 -5.45 -16.65
N CYS A 127 -17.06 -5.18 -15.56
CA CYS A 127 -18.32 -5.85 -15.26
C CYS A 127 -19.39 -5.52 -16.31
N GLU A 128 -19.50 -4.25 -16.73
CA GLU A 128 -20.39 -3.84 -17.84
C GLU A 128 -20.02 -4.52 -19.16
N ARG A 129 -18.72 -4.58 -19.51
CA ARG A 129 -18.25 -5.24 -20.74
C ARG A 129 -18.55 -6.74 -20.75
N VAL A 130 -18.33 -7.43 -19.63
CA VAL A 130 -18.68 -8.85 -19.47
C VAL A 130 -20.20 -9.04 -19.55
N CYS A 131 -21.00 -8.18 -18.91
CA CYS A 131 -22.46 -8.22 -19.02
C CYS A 131 -22.95 -7.99 -20.45
N VAL A 132 -22.35 -7.05 -21.20
CA VAL A 132 -22.69 -6.79 -22.61
C VAL A 132 -22.31 -7.99 -23.48
N PHE A 133 -21.13 -8.58 -23.30
CA PHE A 133 -20.70 -9.77 -24.04
C PHE A 133 -21.61 -10.96 -23.81
N VAL A 134 -21.98 -11.24 -22.55
CA VAL A 134 -22.90 -12.31 -22.19
C VAL A 134 -24.30 -12.08 -22.77
N ARG A 135 -24.80 -10.83 -22.77
CA ARG A 135 -26.07 -10.46 -23.42
C ARG A 135 -26.03 -10.67 -24.93
N HIS A 136 -24.90 -10.34 -25.58
CA HIS A 136 -24.73 -10.52 -27.03
C HIS A 136 -24.65 -12.00 -27.41
N ALA A 137 -23.91 -12.80 -26.64
CA ALA A 137 -23.81 -14.24 -26.85
C ALA A 137 -25.17 -14.94 -26.69
N ALA A 138 -26.00 -14.51 -25.72
CA ALA A 138 -27.35 -15.01 -25.52
C ALA A 138 -28.30 -14.67 -26.70
N PHE A 139 -28.07 -13.57 -27.41
CA PHE A 139 -28.86 -13.20 -28.60
C PHE A 139 -28.52 -14.06 -29.83
N LEU A 140 -27.25 -14.45 -29.99
CA LEU A 140 -26.79 -15.21 -31.15
C LEU A 140 -27.09 -16.72 -31.06
N TYR A 141 -27.35 -17.24 -29.86
CA TYR A 141 -27.63 -18.67 -29.63
C TYR A 141 -28.90 -18.88 -28.78
N PRO A 142 -30.10 -18.60 -29.33
CA PRO A 142 -31.36 -18.64 -28.57
C PRO A 142 -31.86 -20.06 -28.21
N HIS A 143 -31.17 -21.13 -28.65
CA HIS A 143 -31.65 -22.52 -28.50
C HIS A 143 -30.75 -23.46 -27.68
N SER A 144 -29.69 -22.98 -27.03
CA SER A 144 -28.98 -23.84 -26.07
C SER A 144 -29.79 -23.94 -24.79
N SER A 145 -30.36 -25.11 -24.51
CA SER A 145 -30.98 -25.47 -23.23
C SER A 145 -29.91 -25.64 -22.13
N SER A 146 -29.22 -24.55 -21.82
CA SER A 146 -28.43 -24.37 -20.61
C SER A 146 -29.14 -23.30 -19.79
N PRO A 147 -29.43 -23.53 -18.50
CA PRO A 147 -30.32 -22.65 -17.73
C PRO A 147 -29.81 -21.21 -17.70
N CYS A 148 -30.76 -20.29 -17.82
CA CYS A 148 -30.63 -18.84 -17.69
C CYS A 148 -29.76 -18.39 -16.49
N PRO A 149 -29.21 -17.16 -16.53
CA PRO A 149 -28.18 -16.64 -15.65
C PRO A 149 -28.71 -16.21 -14.28
N ALA A 150 -29.43 -17.10 -13.58
CA ALA A 150 -29.60 -16.98 -12.14
C ALA A 150 -28.23 -17.12 -11.43
N VAL A 151 -27.26 -17.80 -12.03
CA VAL A 151 -25.89 -17.90 -11.50
C VAL A 151 -25.14 -16.56 -11.55
N CYS A 152 -25.45 -15.67 -12.50
CA CYS A 152 -24.84 -14.33 -12.51
C CYS A 152 -25.47 -13.38 -11.47
N CYS A 153 -26.67 -13.69 -10.96
CA CYS A 153 -27.39 -12.81 -10.01
C CYS A 153 -27.66 -13.45 -8.63
N SER A 154 -27.28 -14.71 -8.38
CA SER A 154 -27.50 -15.40 -7.10
C SER A 154 -26.34 -16.29 -6.67
N ALA A 155 -25.10 -15.84 -6.91
CA ALA A 155 -23.93 -16.37 -6.21
C ALA A 155 -23.88 -15.81 -4.77
N THR A 156 -24.82 -16.22 -3.93
CA THR A 156 -24.67 -16.14 -2.47
C THR A 156 -24.75 -17.54 -1.90
N THR A 157 -23.83 -17.83 -0.97
CA THR A 157 -23.71 -19.05 -0.13
C THR A 157 -22.69 -20.12 -0.54
N ARG A 158 -21.43 -19.71 -0.72
CA ARG A 158 -20.34 -19.93 0.28
C ARG A 158 -19.02 -19.36 -0.26
N ASN A 159 -18.52 -18.33 0.42
CA ASN A 159 -17.13 -17.87 0.40
C ASN A 159 -16.55 -17.38 -0.95
N MET A 160 -17.30 -16.58 -1.69
CA MET A 160 -16.72 -15.71 -2.72
C MET A 160 -17.14 -14.28 -2.35
N GLN A 161 -16.22 -13.51 -1.76
CA GLN A 161 -16.41 -12.11 -1.43
C GLN A 161 -16.87 -11.37 -2.70
N THR A 162 -17.90 -10.52 -2.59
CA THR A 162 -18.35 -9.66 -3.68
C THR A 162 -17.17 -8.76 -4.10
N PRO A 163 -16.91 -8.56 -5.41
CA PRO A 163 -15.82 -7.68 -5.84
C PRO A 163 -16.02 -6.28 -5.27
N GLY A 164 -15.15 -5.86 -4.35
CA GLY A 164 -15.14 -4.52 -3.78
C GLY A 164 -15.70 -4.36 -2.35
N GLU A 165 -16.12 -5.43 -1.67
CA GLU A 165 -16.37 -5.36 -0.21
C GLU A 165 -15.06 -5.46 0.57
N ILE A 166 -14.76 -4.43 1.38
CA ILE A 166 -13.59 -4.37 2.26
C ILE A 166 -13.89 -5.19 3.51
N ASP A 167 -13.10 -6.24 3.75
CA ASP A 167 -13.19 -7.03 4.97
C ASP A 167 -12.16 -6.52 5.97
N ARG A 168 -12.59 -5.89 7.07
CA ARG A 168 -11.68 -5.27 8.06
C ARG A 168 -10.74 -6.25 8.76
N ASP A 169 -11.10 -7.53 8.82
CA ASP A 169 -10.23 -8.54 9.44
C ASP A 169 -9.10 -8.97 8.50
N VAL A 170 -9.28 -8.77 7.18
CA VAL A 170 -8.33 -9.15 6.13
C VAL A 170 -7.59 -7.93 5.58
N ASP A 171 -8.32 -6.88 5.24
CA ASP A 171 -7.89 -5.63 4.62
C ASP A 171 -7.51 -4.57 5.67
N VAL A 172 -6.67 -5.00 6.61
CA VAL A 172 -6.27 -4.25 7.82
C VAL A 172 -5.54 -2.93 7.54
N TYR A 173 -5.13 -2.70 6.28
CA TYR A 173 -4.43 -1.50 5.82
C TYR A 173 -5.31 -0.54 5.02
N HIS A 174 -6.62 -0.81 4.92
CA HIS A 174 -7.54 0.11 4.26
C HIS A 174 -7.63 1.44 5.01
N VAL A 175 -7.49 2.56 4.30
CA VAL A 175 -7.62 3.91 4.84
C VAL A 175 -8.57 4.72 3.96
N GLY A 176 -9.59 5.34 4.57
CA GLY A 176 -10.54 6.21 3.88
C GLY A 176 -12.00 5.76 4.01
N PRO A 177 -12.92 6.51 3.36
CA PRO A 177 -14.35 6.31 3.53
C PRO A 177 -14.79 4.91 3.07
N HIS A 178 -15.83 4.38 3.69
CA HIS A 178 -16.35 3.08 3.31
C HIS A 178 -16.82 3.09 1.85
N ALA A 179 -16.67 1.96 1.16
CA ALA A 179 -17.15 1.78 -0.21
C ALA A 179 -18.65 2.16 -0.38
N LYS A 180 -19.44 2.08 0.70
CA LYS A 180 -20.87 2.44 0.75
C LYS A 180 -21.14 3.95 0.84
N ASP A 181 -20.17 4.73 1.30
CA ASP A 181 -20.27 6.18 1.52
C ASP A 181 -19.76 7.01 0.31
N LEU A 182 -19.29 6.33 -0.75
CA LEU A 182 -18.71 6.91 -1.98
C LEU A 182 -19.73 7.63 -2.90
N LYS A 183 -20.85 8.12 -2.39
CA LYS A 183 -21.87 8.85 -3.18
C LYS A 183 -21.43 10.26 -3.62
N ALA A 184 -20.35 10.77 -3.04
CA ALA A 184 -19.66 11.97 -3.50
C ALA A 184 -18.18 11.60 -3.67
N ASP A 185 -17.67 11.76 -4.89
CA ASP A 185 -16.30 11.47 -5.35
C ASP A 185 -15.25 11.38 -4.22
N PRO A 186 -14.84 10.15 -3.84
CA PRO A 186 -13.71 9.56 -4.57
C PRO A 186 -13.95 8.13 -5.05
N LYS A 187 -13.77 7.91 -6.36
CA LYS A 187 -13.81 6.60 -7.03
C LYS A 187 -12.60 5.70 -6.71
N ARG A 188 -12.00 5.82 -5.53
CA ARG A 188 -10.71 5.18 -5.18
C ARG A 188 -10.71 4.63 -3.76
N LEU A 189 -10.15 3.43 -3.61
CA LEU A 189 -9.80 2.85 -2.31
C LEU A 189 -8.29 2.92 -2.11
N TYR A 190 -7.87 3.21 -0.87
CA TYR A 190 -6.47 3.31 -0.51
C TYR A 190 -6.11 2.24 0.51
N PHE A 191 -5.02 1.53 0.25
CA PHE A 191 -4.43 0.58 1.19
C PHE A 191 -3.01 1.06 1.49
N ILE A 192 -2.78 1.45 2.75
CA ILE A 192 -1.59 2.18 3.16
C ILE A 192 -0.95 1.49 4.36
N GLY A 193 0.36 1.25 4.29
CA GLY A 193 1.09 0.67 5.41
C GLY A 193 2.59 1.00 5.38
N ILE A 194 3.24 0.94 6.53
CA ILE A 194 4.68 1.15 6.67
C ILE A 194 5.41 -0.18 6.53
N ILE A 195 6.36 -0.25 5.60
CA ILE A 195 7.19 -1.42 5.29
C ILE A 195 8.68 -1.18 5.57
N ASP A 196 9.48 -2.25 5.51
CA ASP A 196 10.94 -2.21 5.65
C ASP A 196 11.46 -1.62 6.97
N VAL A 197 10.73 -1.84 8.07
CA VAL A 197 11.02 -1.27 9.40
C VAL A 197 12.19 -1.93 10.16
N LEU A 198 12.87 -2.91 9.59
CA LEU A 198 13.93 -3.67 10.29
C LEU A 198 15.33 -3.03 10.17
N THR A 199 15.45 -1.85 9.58
CA THR A 199 16.74 -1.17 9.41
C THR A 199 17.04 -0.23 10.58
N VAL A 200 17.94 -0.66 11.46
CA VAL A 200 18.43 0.15 12.60
C VAL A 200 19.52 1.13 12.14
N TYR A 201 19.42 2.39 12.57
CA TYR A 201 20.45 3.41 12.37
C TYR A 201 21.67 3.15 13.27
N SER A 202 22.63 2.38 12.75
CA SER A 202 23.90 2.08 13.41
C SER A 202 25.05 2.97 12.92
N THR A 203 26.24 2.81 13.50
CA THR A 203 27.48 3.47 13.05
C THR A 203 27.77 3.28 11.57
N ARG A 204 27.47 2.09 11.01
CA ARG A 204 27.57 1.82 9.57
C ARG A 204 26.68 2.74 8.74
N LYS A 205 25.45 3.02 9.19
CA LYS A 205 24.53 3.93 8.52
C LYS A 205 24.94 5.39 8.66
N ARG A 206 25.57 5.77 9.78
CA ARG A 206 26.20 7.09 9.93
C ARG A 206 27.29 7.33 8.89
N ALA A 207 28.15 6.33 8.66
CA ALA A 207 29.17 6.39 7.61
C ALA A 207 28.55 6.45 6.20
N ALA A 208 27.51 5.65 5.94
CA ALA A 208 26.80 5.69 4.66
C ALA A 208 26.14 7.05 4.38
N HIS A 209 25.56 7.70 5.40
CA HIS A 209 25.05 9.06 5.29
C HIS A 209 26.18 10.01 4.90
N ALA A 210 27.29 10.04 5.65
CA ALA A 210 28.43 10.90 5.36
C ALA A 210 28.96 10.72 3.92
N ALA A 211 29.07 9.48 3.44
CA ALA A 211 29.49 9.19 2.07
C ALA A 211 28.49 9.70 1.02
N LYS A 212 27.18 9.50 1.24
CA LYS A 212 26.14 10.01 0.33
C LYS A 212 26.08 11.53 0.31
N THR A 213 26.25 12.18 1.48
CA THR A 213 26.33 13.63 1.62
C THR A 213 27.55 14.20 0.90
N ALA A 214 28.70 13.52 0.99
CA ALA A 214 29.90 13.92 0.25
C ALA A 214 29.70 13.80 -1.28
N LYS A 215 29.00 12.75 -1.74
CA LYS A 215 28.75 12.51 -3.17
C LYS A 215 27.71 13.48 -3.78
N HIS A 216 26.61 13.73 -3.07
CA HIS A 216 25.46 14.48 -3.63
C HIS A 216 25.36 15.91 -3.09
N GLY A 217 26.20 16.29 -2.12
CA GLY A 217 26.20 17.58 -1.46
C GLY A 217 25.35 17.63 -0.18
N ALA A 218 25.68 18.57 0.71
CA ALA A 218 25.04 18.73 2.02
C ALA A 218 23.55 19.09 1.98
N ARG A 219 23.07 19.61 0.85
CA ARG A 219 21.66 19.99 0.63
C ARG A 219 20.83 18.90 -0.07
N ALA A 220 21.44 17.79 -0.45
CA ALA A 220 20.71 16.71 -1.12
C ALA A 220 19.75 16.03 -0.13
N GLU A 221 18.48 15.92 -0.52
CA GLU A 221 17.45 15.19 0.22
C GLU A 221 17.66 13.67 0.11
N ILE A 222 18.71 13.19 0.79
CA ILE A 222 19.13 11.79 0.81
C ILE A 222 18.23 11.00 1.77
N SER A 223 17.88 9.76 1.41
CA SER A 223 17.04 8.89 2.25
C SER A 223 17.67 8.56 3.61
N THR A 224 18.98 8.27 3.62
CA THR A 224 19.71 7.80 4.81
C THR A 224 20.11 8.93 5.75
N VAL A 225 19.20 9.46 6.58
CA VAL A 225 19.48 10.52 7.59
C VAL A 225 19.30 10.00 9.01
N LYS A 226 19.50 10.85 10.04
CA LYS A 226 19.20 10.47 11.42
C LYS A 226 17.69 10.16 11.59
N PRO A 227 17.29 9.25 12.50
CA PRO A 227 15.89 8.86 12.67
C PRO A 227 14.92 10.02 12.90
N ASP A 228 15.30 11.02 13.71
CA ASP A 228 14.51 12.24 13.97
C ASP A 228 14.25 13.06 12.69
N GLN A 229 15.30 13.23 11.89
CA GLN A 229 15.22 13.93 10.60
C GLN A 229 14.41 13.13 9.58
N TYR A 230 14.57 11.81 9.59
CA TYR A 230 13.83 10.88 8.72
C TYR A 230 12.34 10.94 9.01
N ALA A 231 11.97 10.80 10.29
CA ALA A 231 10.61 10.83 10.78
C ALA A 231 9.91 12.14 10.39
N LYS A 232 10.52 13.28 10.72
CA LYS A 232 9.99 14.60 10.38
C LYS A 232 9.77 14.76 8.87
N ARG A 233 10.77 14.42 8.07
CA ARG A 233 10.72 14.53 6.61
C ARG A 233 9.59 13.68 6.01
N LEU A 234 9.43 12.44 6.47
CA LEU A 234 8.36 11.56 5.99
C LEU A 234 6.98 12.13 6.34
N LEU A 235 6.78 12.60 7.58
CA LEU A 235 5.51 13.18 8.02
C LEU A 235 5.14 14.44 7.22
N GLU A 236 6.10 15.32 6.98
CA GLU A 236 5.92 16.52 6.15
C GLU A 236 5.58 16.16 4.71
N PHE A 237 6.30 15.19 4.13
CA PHE A 237 6.03 14.70 2.78
C PHE A 237 4.61 14.14 2.66
N VAL A 238 4.23 13.20 3.54
CA VAL A 238 2.89 12.60 3.50
C VAL A 238 1.80 13.65 3.70
N SER A 239 1.98 14.59 4.61
CA SER A 239 1.03 15.69 4.84
C SER A 239 0.81 16.53 3.57
N SER A 240 1.83 16.68 2.72
CA SER A 240 1.74 17.42 1.45
C SER A 240 0.99 16.68 0.34
N MET A 241 0.80 15.36 0.48
CA MET A 241 0.11 14.51 -0.50
C MET A 241 -1.39 14.39 -0.23
N LEU A 242 -1.82 14.67 1.00
CA LEU A 242 -3.22 14.63 1.42
C LEU A 242 -3.95 15.86 0.88
N ALA A 243 -5.15 15.65 0.33
CA ALA A 243 -6.03 16.70 -0.17
C ALA A 243 -7.11 17.10 0.85
#